data_AF-A0AAX2IGV3-F1
#
_entry.id   AF-A0AAX2IGV3-F1
#
_cell.length_a   1.000
_cell.length_b   1.000
_cell.length_c   1.000
_cell.angle_alpha   90.00
_cell.angle_beta   90.00
_cell.angle_gamma   90.00
#
_symmetry.space_group_name_H-M   'P 1'
#
loop_
_entity.id
_entity.type
_entity.pdbx_description
1 polymer ?
#
loop_
_entity_poly.entity_id
_entity_poly.type
_entity_poly.pdbx_seq_one_letter_code
_entity_poly.pdbx_strand_id
1 'polypeptide(L)'
;MKTIITSIFLSLSIFGYSQIIVGGVNGTAPANNKTAVLLEFEAGQNKGIILPYVRTMPAPAEVTPGTMLLDASANNATQSKVKYYAPGNINADASGWVDLSSGNRADISSLMTAQPPLTGADAVIEEVGAKTIIGASSSSANGVLVLESTTKVMVLPHVESTNDVKDPAPGMMVYLNGINKRLAVYNGSKWTYWVP
;
A
#
# COMPACT_ATOMS: atom_id res chain seq x y z
N MET A 1 4.58 32.53 36.81
CA MET A 1 4.20 32.92 35.42
C MET A 1 4.78 31.99 34.37
N LYS A 2 6.11 31.74 34.31
CA LYS A 2 6.72 30.83 33.32
C LYS A 2 6.08 29.43 33.31
N THR A 3 5.89 28.82 34.47
CA THR A 3 5.27 27.49 34.63
C THR A 3 3.81 27.43 34.16
N ILE A 4 3.04 28.50 34.40
CA ILE A 4 1.63 28.60 33.96
C ILE A 4 1.55 28.69 32.43
N ILE A 5 2.43 29.48 31.82
CA ILE A 5 2.51 29.62 30.36
C ILE A 5 2.86 28.27 29.70
N THR A 6 3.83 27.53 30.24
CA THR A 6 4.21 26.21 29.72
C THR A 6 3.07 25.18 29.83
N SER A 7 2.34 25.18 30.95
CA SER A 7 1.17 24.29 31.13
C SER A 7 0.03 24.60 30.15
N ILE A 8 -0.19 25.88 29.84
CA ILE A 8 -1.20 26.29 28.84
C ILE A 8 -0.80 25.79 27.44
N PHE A 9 0.44 25.99 27.00
CA PHE A 9 0.90 25.49 25.71
C PHE A 9 0.83 23.96 25.59
N LEU A 10 1.12 23.21 26.65
CA LEU A 10 1.01 21.75 26.66
C LEU A 10 -0.46 21.27 26.64
N SER A 11 -1.37 22.05 27.22
CA SER A 11 -2.82 21.79 27.14
C SER A 11 -3.44 22.15 25.78
N LEU A 12 -2.78 22.94 24.95
CA LEU A 12 -3.23 23.27 23.60
C LEU A 12 -2.88 22.17 22.58
N SER A 13 -1.81 21.40 22.81
CA SER A 13 -1.38 20.34 21.90
C SER A 13 -2.31 19.12 21.84
N ILE A 14 -3.18 18.92 22.84
CA ILE A 14 -4.16 17.81 22.87
C ILE A 14 -5.35 18.01 21.90
N PHE A 15 -5.50 19.19 21.31
CA PHE A 15 -6.58 19.48 20.34
C PHE A 15 -6.17 19.33 18.87
N GLY A 16 -4.95 18.87 18.60
CA GLY A 16 -4.46 18.65 17.24
C GLY A 16 -4.98 17.34 16.64
N TYR A 17 -6.07 17.37 15.89
CA TYR A 17 -6.39 16.28 14.97
C TYR A 17 -5.53 16.42 13.72
N SER A 18 -4.55 15.53 13.54
CA SER A 18 -3.83 15.43 12.28
C SER A 18 -4.43 14.33 11.42
N GLN A 19 -4.58 14.64 10.13
CA GLN A 19 -4.91 13.68 9.10
C GLN A 19 -3.69 13.52 8.21
N ILE A 20 -3.40 12.28 7.82
CA ILE A 20 -2.28 12.00 6.91
C ILE A 20 -2.78 12.07 5.48
N ILE A 21 -2.28 13.06 4.75
CA ILE A 21 -2.47 13.21 3.31
C ILE A 21 -1.08 13.09 2.67
N VAL A 22 -0.88 12.08 1.83
CA VAL A 22 0.38 11.87 1.13
C VAL A 22 0.37 12.61 -0.20
N GLY A 23 1.46 13.36 -0.47
CA GLY A 23 1.65 14.08 -1.73
C GLY A 23 1.05 15.49 -1.76
N GLY A 24 0.48 15.99 -0.67
CA GLY A 24 -0.08 17.34 -0.58
C GLY A 24 -0.96 17.57 0.65
N VAL A 25 -1.98 18.42 0.50
CA VAL A 25 -2.90 18.86 1.57
C VAL A 25 -4.39 18.75 1.20
N ASN A 26 -4.73 18.49 -0.07
CA ASN A 26 -6.08 18.35 -0.59
C ASN A 26 -6.39 16.89 -0.92
N GLY A 27 -6.76 16.12 0.09
CA GLY A 27 -7.15 14.71 -0.09
C GLY A 27 -8.52 14.54 -0.76
N THR A 28 -8.77 13.37 -1.35
CA THR A 28 -9.97 13.05 -2.14
C THR A 28 -11.23 12.77 -1.33
N ALA A 29 -11.13 12.47 -0.03
CA ALA A 29 -12.31 12.22 0.79
C ALA A 29 -13.16 13.49 0.98
N PRO A 30 -14.50 13.40 0.97
CA PRO A 30 -15.37 14.54 1.25
C PRO A 30 -15.05 15.19 2.61
N ALA A 31 -15.15 16.52 2.68
CA ALA A 31 -14.78 17.30 3.87
C ALA A 31 -15.54 16.85 5.14
N ASN A 32 -16.81 16.45 5.00
CA ASN A 32 -17.63 15.97 6.10
C ASN A 32 -17.29 14.54 6.56
N ASN A 33 -16.43 13.82 5.82
CA ASN A 33 -16.05 12.43 6.12
C ASN A 33 -14.58 12.27 6.53
N LYS A 34 -13.80 13.36 6.62
CA LYS A 34 -12.36 13.32 6.95
C LYS A 34 -12.06 12.65 8.29
N THR A 35 -12.98 12.68 9.26
CA THR A 35 -12.81 12.03 10.57
C THR A 35 -12.78 10.50 10.50
N ALA A 36 -13.33 9.89 9.45
CA ALA A 36 -13.33 8.44 9.20
C ALA A 36 -12.15 7.99 8.31
N VAL A 37 -11.24 8.89 7.97
CA VAL A 37 -10.11 8.61 7.08
C VAL A 37 -8.83 8.51 7.91
N LEU A 38 -8.14 7.38 7.77
CA LEU A 38 -6.88 7.10 8.42
C LEU A 38 -5.69 7.65 7.60
N LEU A 39 -5.76 7.44 6.29
CA LEU A 39 -4.75 7.80 5.31
C LEU A 39 -5.45 8.12 3.99
N GLU A 40 -5.08 9.20 3.34
CA GLU A 40 -5.47 9.48 1.97
C GLU A 40 -4.35 10.16 1.18
N PHE A 41 -4.62 10.49 -0.07
CA PHE A 41 -3.64 11.01 -1.03
C PHE A 41 -4.17 12.28 -1.70
N GLU A 42 -3.25 13.16 -2.08
CA GLU A 42 -3.57 14.38 -2.82
C GLU A 42 -4.40 14.08 -4.07
N ALA A 43 -5.44 14.88 -4.29
CA ALA A 43 -6.33 14.76 -5.43
C ALA A 43 -5.65 15.18 -6.74
N GLY A 44 -6.15 14.64 -7.86
CA GLY A 44 -5.76 15.08 -9.21
C GLY A 44 -4.32 14.74 -9.62
N GLN A 45 -3.64 13.85 -8.89
CA GLN A 45 -2.23 13.54 -9.16
C GLN A 45 -2.01 12.53 -10.29
N ASN A 46 -3.02 11.72 -10.63
CA ASN A 46 -2.88 10.57 -11.54
C ASN A 46 -1.71 9.63 -11.16
N LYS A 47 -1.54 9.44 -9.85
CA LYS A 47 -0.50 8.58 -9.24
C LYS A 47 -1.16 7.48 -8.41
N GLY A 48 -0.41 6.41 -8.18
CA GLY A 48 -0.84 5.28 -7.34
C GLY A 48 0.13 4.98 -6.21
N ILE A 49 -0.25 4.04 -5.35
CA ILE A 49 0.66 3.42 -4.38
C ILE A 49 1.42 2.32 -5.10
N ILE A 50 2.73 2.25 -4.90
CA ILE A 50 3.53 1.11 -5.37
C ILE A 50 3.62 0.11 -4.21
N LEU A 51 3.12 -1.10 -4.44
CA LEU A 51 3.21 -2.18 -3.45
C LEU A 51 4.66 -2.68 -3.32
N PRO A 52 5.06 -3.18 -2.13
CA PRO A 52 6.40 -3.72 -1.93
C PRO A 52 6.70 -4.88 -2.88
N TYR A 53 7.92 -4.87 -3.43
CA TYR A 53 8.44 -5.93 -4.28
C TYR A 53 9.08 -6.98 -3.37
N VAL A 54 8.55 -8.19 -3.35
CA VAL A 54 9.13 -9.25 -2.52
C VAL A 54 9.97 -10.20 -3.37
N ARG A 55 11.26 -10.32 -3.03
CA ARG A 55 12.20 -11.26 -3.67
C ARG A 55 12.05 -12.70 -3.16
N THR A 56 11.37 -12.86 -2.03
CA THR A 56 10.98 -14.13 -1.43
C THR A 56 9.56 -13.97 -0.92
N MET A 57 8.67 -14.89 -1.27
CA MET A 57 7.32 -14.89 -0.75
C MET A 57 7.36 -15.22 0.76
N PRO A 58 6.72 -14.43 1.63
CA PRO A 58 6.67 -14.73 3.05
C PRO A 58 5.87 -16.00 3.31
N ALA A 59 6.27 -16.77 4.33
CA ALA A 59 5.57 -18.00 4.68
C ALA A 59 4.16 -17.68 5.20
N PRO A 60 3.10 -18.46 4.86
CA PRO A 60 1.72 -18.11 5.25
C PRO A 60 1.52 -17.85 6.75
N ALA A 61 2.25 -18.55 7.62
CA ALA A 61 2.17 -18.36 9.08
C ALA A 61 2.68 -16.98 9.56
N GLU A 62 3.45 -16.28 8.73
CA GLU A 62 4.08 -15.00 9.07
C GLU A 62 3.31 -13.80 8.49
N VAL A 63 2.24 -14.04 7.73
CA VAL A 63 1.52 -13.00 6.99
C VAL A 63 0.18 -12.71 7.64
N THR A 64 -0.15 -11.43 7.79
CA THR A 64 -1.48 -11.03 8.28
C THR A 64 -2.47 -10.96 7.11
N PRO A 65 -3.69 -11.54 7.23
CA PRO A 65 -4.75 -11.36 6.24
C PRO A 65 -4.96 -9.88 5.91
N GLY A 66 -5.10 -9.56 4.64
CA GLY A 66 -5.11 -8.16 4.18
C GLY A 66 -3.83 -7.70 3.49
N THR A 67 -2.73 -8.45 3.64
CA THR A 67 -1.43 -8.10 3.06
C THR A 67 -1.46 -8.07 1.53
N MET A 68 -0.90 -7.02 0.91
CA MET A 68 -0.76 -6.88 -0.54
C MET A 68 0.72 -6.67 -0.91
N LEU A 69 1.16 -7.31 -1.99
CA LEU A 69 2.54 -7.23 -2.48
C LEU A 69 2.63 -7.48 -3.98
N LEU A 70 3.77 -7.14 -4.57
CA LEU A 70 4.17 -7.61 -5.89
C LEU A 70 5.13 -8.81 -5.73
N ASP A 71 4.73 -9.98 -6.23
CA ASP A 71 5.59 -11.17 -6.25
C ASP A 71 6.67 -11.01 -7.33
N ALA A 72 7.84 -10.58 -6.86
CA ALA A 72 9.06 -10.43 -7.64
C ALA A 72 10.09 -11.50 -7.24
N SER A 73 9.62 -12.65 -6.75
CA SER A 73 10.51 -13.71 -6.28
C SER A 73 11.38 -14.25 -7.41
N ALA A 74 12.53 -14.85 -7.09
CA ALA A 74 13.52 -15.26 -8.09
C ALA A 74 12.93 -16.09 -9.25
N ASN A 75 11.93 -16.92 -8.98
CA ASN A 75 11.24 -17.74 -9.99
C ASN A 75 10.05 -17.04 -10.67
N ASN A 76 9.64 -15.87 -10.18
CA ASN A 76 8.49 -15.12 -10.67
C ASN A 76 8.83 -13.72 -11.17
N ALA A 77 10.08 -13.25 -11.17
CA ALA A 77 10.43 -11.96 -11.78
C ALA A 77 10.07 -11.89 -13.28
N THR A 78 9.99 -13.03 -13.97
CA THR A 78 9.52 -13.16 -15.36
C THR A 78 8.00 -13.41 -15.46
N GLN A 79 7.32 -13.58 -14.33
CA GLN A 79 5.90 -13.92 -14.22
C GLN A 79 5.21 -13.13 -13.09
N SER A 80 5.66 -11.91 -12.85
CA SER A 80 5.28 -11.14 -11.66
C SER A 80 3.79 -10.83 -11.63
N LYS A 81 3.26 -10.89 -10.42
CA LYS A 81 1.84 -10.71 -10.12
C LYS A 81 1.67 -9.93 -8.83
N VAL A 82 0.67 -9.05 -8.81
CA VAL A 82 0.16 -8.49 -7.56
C VAL A 82 -0.64 -9.56 -6.84
N LYS A 83 -0.33 -9.80 -5.56
CA LYS A 83 -0.98 -10.81 -4.72
C LYS A 83 -1.61 -10.18 -3.48
N TYR A 84 -2.71 -10.76 -3.04
CA TYR A 84 -3.44 -10.39 -1.84
C TYR A 84 -3.61 -11.60 -0.93
N TYR A 85 -3.19 -11.47 0.33
CA TYR A 85 -3.29 -12.56 1.29
C TYR A 85 -4.69 -12.62 1.91
N ALA A 86 -5.44 -13.65 1.56
CA ALA A 86 -6.79 -13.91 2.04
C ALA A 86 -7.01 -15.42 2.19
N PRO A 87 -6.42 -16.05 3.23
CA PRO A 87 -6.57 -17.49 3.46
C PRO A 87 -8.05 -17.87 3.62
N GLY A 88 -8.45 -18.95 2.96
CA GLY A 88 -9.85 -19.42 2.92
C GLY A 88 -10.76 -18.72 1.90
N ASN A 89 -10.25 -17.73 1.17
CA ASN A 89 -11.01 -17.15 0.05
C ASN A 89 -11.13 -18.17 -1.09
N ILE A 90 -12.28 -18.20 -1.79
CA ILE A 90 -12.55 -19.12 -2.90
C ILE A 90 -11.56 -18.95 -4.08
N ASN A 91 -10.99 -17.75 -4.23
CA ASN A 91 -10.03 -17.42 -5.26
C ASN A 91 -8.57 -17.50 -4.78
N ALA A 92 -8.33 -17.92 -3.53
CA ALA A 92 -6.98 -18.08 -3.01
C ALA A 92 -6.38 -19.43 -3.40
N ASP A 93 -5.07 -19.44 -3.63
CA ASP A 93 -4.30 -20.68 -3.78
C ASP A 93 -4.18 -21.44 -2.45
N ALA A 94 -3.55 -22.62 -2.49
CA ALA A 94 -3.35 -23.46 -1.30
C ALA A 94 -2.51 -22.78 -0.20
N SER A 95 -1.77 -21.72 -0.53
CA SER A 95 -0.99 -20.92 0.42
C SER A 95 -1.76 -19.71 0.93
N GLY A 96 -3.01 -19.48 0.49
CA GLY A 96 -3.86 -18.38 0.92
C GLY A 96 -3.72 -17.09 0.11
N TRP A 97 -3.00 -17.11 -1.02
CA TRP A 97 -2.81 -15.93 -1.86
C TRP A 97 -3.81 -15.88 -3.01
N VAL A 98 -4.48 -14.74 -3.16
CA VAL A 98 -5.32 -14.41 -4.32
C VAL A 98 -4.47 -13.69 -5.36
N ASP A 99 -4.55 -14.14 -6.62
CA ASP A 99 -3.92 -13.49 -7.77
C ASP A 99 -4.74 -12.27 -8.23
N LEU A 100 -4.27 -11.07 -7.89
CA LEU A 100 -4.91 -9.83 -8.33
C LEU A 100 -4.56 -9.44 -9.78
N SER A 101 -3.66 -10.16 -10.44
CA SER A 101 -3.30 -9.96 -11.84
C SER A 101 -4.15 -10.80 -12.80
N SER A 102 -5.18 -11.51 -12.29
CA SER A 102 -6.14 -12.27 -13.09
C SER A 102 -5.48 -13.24 -14.07
N GLY A 103 -4.41 -13.92 -13.65
CA GLY A 103 -3.64 -14.83 -14.49
C GLY A 103 -2.60 -14.16 -15.39
N ASN A 104 -2.66 -12.84 -15.61
CA ASN A 104 -1.67 -12.13 -16.41
C ASN A 104 -0.30 -12.15 -15.73
N ARG A 105 0.75 -12.15 -16.57
CA ARG A 105 2.15 -12.22 -16.16
C ARG A 105 2.89 -10.99 -16.68
N ALA A 106 3.84 -10.50 -15.90
CA ALA A 106 4.77 -9.47 -16.33
C ALA A 106 6.21 -9.94 -16.14
N ASP A 107 7.08 -9.57 -17.07
CA ASP A 107 8.52 -9.70 -16.89
C ASP A 107 9.07 -8.37 -16.40
N ILE A 108 9.51 -8.36 -15.15
CA ILE A 108 10.13 -7.19 -14.48
C ILE A 108 11.61 -7.46 -14.17
N SER A 109 12.22 -8.49 -14.76
CA SER A 109 13.60 -8.90 -14.48
C SER A 109 14.59 -7.76 -14.65
N SER A 110 14.44 -6.95 -15.69
CA SER A 110 15.26 -5.75 -15.93
C SER A 110 15.14 -4.73 -14.79
N LEU A 111 13.92 -4.49 -14.28
CA LEU A 111 13.70 -3.58 -13.15
C LEU A 111 14.30 -4.12 -11.85
N MET A 112 14.33 -5.44 -11.68
CA MET A 112 14.95 -6.08 -10.50
C MET A 112 16.47 -5.92 -10.46
N THR A 113 17.12 -5.63 -11.59
CA THR A 113 18.56 -5.31 -11.65
C THR A 113 18.89 -3.91 -11.10
N ALA A 114 17.92 -3.00 -11.11
CA ALA A 114 18.07 -1.65 -10.56
C ALA A 114 17.77 -1.58 -9.05
N GLN A 115 17.19 -2.63 -8.48
CA GLN A 115 16.93 -2.72 -7.04
C GLN A 115 18.23 -3.02 -6.27
N PRO A 116 18.42 -2.47 -5.05
CA PRO A 116 19.61 -2.76 -4.25
C PRO A 116 19.84 -4.27 -4.08
N PRO A 117 21.12 -4.72 -4.13
CA PRO A 117 21.43 -6.13 -3.96
C PRO A 117 21.18 -6.56 -2.51
N LEU A 118 20.83 -7.83 -2.32
CA LEU A 118 20.65 -8.42 -0.99
C LEU A 118 21.96 -8.94 -0.39
N THR A 119 23.00 -9.09 -1.21
CA THR A 119 24.29 -9.70 -0.83
C THR A 119 25.44 -8.95 -1.49
N GLY A 120 26.65 -9.11 -0.95
CA GLY A 120 27.86 -8.43 -1.44
C GLY A 120 28.17 -7.13 -0.69
N ALA A 121 29.18 -6.40 -1.18
CA ALA A 121 29.71 -5.21 -0.53
C ALA A 121 28.73 -4.02 -0.53
N ASP A 122 27.86 -3.95 -1.54
CA ASP A 122 26.85 -2.89 -1.70
C ASP A 122 25.45 -3.34 -1.24
N ALA A 123 25.36 -4.43 -0.47
CA ALA A 123 24.10 -4.97 -0.01
C ALA A 123 23.36 -3.99 0.91
N VAL A 124 22.05 -3.84 0.68
CA VAL A 124 21.16 -3.17 1.63
C VAL A 124 20.45 -4.25 2.43
N ILE A 125 20.85 -4.39 3.69
CA ILE A 125 20.23 -5.33 4.63
C ILE A 125 19.08 -4.63 5.34
N GLU A 126 17.87 -5.09 5.08
CA GLU A 126 16.66 -4.60 5.73
C GLU A 126 16.62 -5.05 7.20
N GLU A 127 16.14 -4.17 8.08
CA GLU A 127 15.97 -4.49 9.51
C GLU A 127 14.78 -5.45 9.69
N VAL A 128 15.04 -6.58 10.35
CA VAL A 128 14.01 -7.61 10.58
C VAL A 128 12.94 -7.06 11.52
N GLY A 129 11.68 -7.08 11.07
CA GLY A 129 10.55 -6.59 11.86
C GLY A 129 10.35 -5.07 11.79
N ALA A 130 11.13 -4.35 10.98
CA ALA A 130 10.88 -2.94 10.70
C ALA A 130 9.45 -2.77 10.18
N LYS A 131 8.68 -1.90 10.87
CA LYS A 131 7.30 -1.60 10.53
C LYS A 131 6.96 -0.15 10.82
N THR A 132 6.14 0.42 9.95
CA THR A 132 5.48 1.71 10.16
C THR A 132 4.02 1.44 10.45
N ILE A 133 3.52 1.94 11.58
CA ILE A 133 2.11 1.79 11.97
C ILE A 133 1.44 3.16 11.86
N ILE A 134 0.30 3.20 11.17
CA ILE A 134 -0.58 4.37 11.13
C ILE A 134 -1.90 3.99 11.78
N GLY A 135 -2.34 4.77 12.77
CA GLY A 135 -3.67 4.66 13.40
C GLY A 135 -3.69 4.10 14.83
N ALA A 136 -2.65 3.39 15.25
CA ALA A 136 -2.47 2.91 16.63
C ALA A 136 -1.01 3.01 17.08
N SER A 137 -0.77 2.90 18.39
CA SER A 137 0.58 2.90 18.97
C SER A 137 1.34 1.59 18.76
N SER A 138 0.63 0.50 18.45
CA SER A 138 1.20 -0.83 18.28
C SER A 138 0.25 -1.70 17.46
N SER A 139 0.77 -2.73 16.80
CA SER A 139 -0.01 -3.72 16.07
C SER A 139 0.71 -5.07 16.05
N SER A 140 -0.07 -6.14 16.18
CA SER A 140 0.39 -7.51 15.97
C SER A 140 0.44 -7.90 14.49
N ALA A 141 -0.09 -7.08 13.58
CA ALA A 141 -0.04 -7.34 12.15
C ALA A 141 1.40 -7.26 11.63
N ASN A 142 1.77 -8.21 10.76
CA ASN A 142 3.07 -8.25 10.10
C ASN A 142 3.01 -7.54 8.75
N GLY A 143 3.93 -6.62 8.52
CA GLY A 143 4.02 -5.82 7.31
C GLY A 143 4.89 -4.58 7.52
N VAL A 144 5.47 -4.07 6.43
CA VAL A 144 6.31 -2.86 6.46
C VAL A 144 5.49 -1.58 6.67
N LEU A 145 4.25 -1.55 6.18
CA LEU A 145 3.25 -0.52 6.45
C LEU A 145 1.98 -1.20 6.96
N VAL A 146 1.59 -0.85 8.19
CA VAL A 146 0.41 -1.38 8.86
C VAL A 146 -0.56 -0.24 9.11
N LEU A 147 -1.77 -0.40 8.60
CA LEU A 147 -2.89 0.52 8.79
C LEU A 147 -3.79 -0.08 9.88
N GLU A 148 -3.64 0.42 11.11
CA GLU A 148 -4.28 -0.15 12.29
C GLU A 148 -5.41 0.77 12.77
N SER A 149 -6.66 0.39 12.47
CA SER A 149 -7.83 1.08 12.97
C SER A 149 -9.08 0.21 12.86
N THR A 150 -9.98 0.36 13.84
CA THR A 150 -11.31 -0.27 13.83
C THR A 150 -12.41 0.66 13.31
N THR A 151 -12.12 1.96 13.13
CA THR A 151 -13.13 2.99 12.80
C THR A 151 -12.74 3.89 11.63
N LYS A 152 -11.48 3.84 11.18
CA LYS A 152 -10.97 4.65 10.08
C LYS A 152 -10.42 3.78 8.96
N VAL A 153 -10.49 4.29 7.73
CA VAL A 153 -10.07 3.56 6.53
C VAL A 153 -9.02 4.33 5.72
N MET A 154 -8.26 3.62 4.91
CA MET A 154 -7.49 4.25 3.84
C MET A 154 -8.40 4.59 2.67
N VAL A 155 -8.25 5.79 2.13
CA VAL A 155 -8.77 6.15 0.81
C VAL A 155 -7.62 6.02 -0.17
N LEU A 156 -7.76 5.11 -1.13
CA LEU A 156 -6.75 4.88 -2.16
C LEU A 156 -6.56 6.13 -3.04
N PRO A 157 -5.39 6.28 -3.69
CA PRO A 157 -5.23 7.29 -4.73
C PRO A 157 -6.26 7.09 -5.84
N HIS A 158 -6.92 8.17 -6.24
CA HIS A 158 -7.94 8.15 -7.29
C HIS A 158 -7.36 8.53 -8.65
N VAL A 159 -7.81 7.82 -9.69
CA VAL A 159 -7.62 8.19 -11.09
C VAL A 159 -8.92 7.96 -11.85
N GLU A 160 -9.23 8.79 -12.85
CA GLU A 160 -10.45 8.59 -13.64
C GLU A 160 -10.32 7.39 -14.58
N SER A 161 -9.15 7.27 -15.22
CA SER A 161 -8.77 6.15 -16.08
C SER A 161 -7.33 5.73 -15.82
N THR A 162 -7.03 4.44 -16.01
CA THR A 162 -5.64 3.94 -15.99
C THR A 162 -4.79 4.50 -17.13
N ASN A 163 -5.42 5.03 -18.19
CA ASN A 163 -4.73 5.72 -19.29
C ASN A 163 -4.16 7.09 -18.89
N ASP A 164 -4.65 7.65 -17.78
CA ASP A 164 -4.20 8.95 -17.27
C ASP A 164 -2.89 8.82 -16.47
N VAL A 165 -2.59 7.60 -16.00
CA VAL A 165 -1.34 7.26 -15.35
C VAL A 165 -0.27 7.07 -16.43
N LYS A 166 0.69 8.01 -16.50
CA LYS A 166 1.86 7.89 -17.37
C LYS A 166 2.88 6.95 -16.72
N ASP A 167 3.38 6.00 -17.51
CA ASP A 167 4.43 5.04 -17.13
C ASP A 167 4.19 4.35 -15.77
N PRO A 168 3.11 3.56 -15.63
CA PRO A 168 2.81 2.90 -14.37
C PRO A 168 3.93 1.93 -13.96
N ALA A 169 4.33 1.99 -12.69
CA ALA A 169 5.30 1.07 -12.12
C ALA A 169 4.64 -0.29 -11.77
N PRO A 170 5.34 -1.42 -11.91
CA PRO A 170 4.86 -2.70 -11.40
C PRO A 170 4.46 -2.61 -9.92
N GLY A 171 3.40 -3.31 -9.55
CA GLY A 171 2.84 -3.23 -8.20
C GLY A 171 2.03 -1.97 -7.93
N MET A 172 1.83 -1.10 -8.92
CA MET A 172 0.99 0.08 -8.74
C MET A 172 -0.47 -0.30 -8.48
N MET A 173 -1.07 0.37 -7.50
CA MET A 173 -2.47 0.23 -7.10
C MET A 173 -3.14 1.61 -7.06
N VAL A 174 -4.31 1.70 -7.68
CA VAL A 174 -5.17 2.89 -7.72
C VAL A 174 -6.64 2.49 -7.57
N TYR A 175 -7.48 3.45 -7.23
CA TYR A 175 -8.93 3.31 -7.32
C TYR A 175 -9.46 4.13 -8.49
N LEU A 176 -10.22 3.49 -9.37
CA LEU A 176 -10.93 4.20 -10.43
C LEU A 176 -12.14 4.90 -9.84
N ASN A 177 -12.22 6.23 -9.97
CA ASN A 177 -13.32 7.03 -9.42
C ASN A 177 -14.29 7.58 -10.49
N GLY A 178 -14.08 7.25 -11.77
CA GLY A 178 -14.98 7.58 -12.87
C GLY A 178 -16.29 6.78 -12.85
N ILE A 179 -16.91 6.61 -14.02
CA ILE A 179 -18.23 5.93 -14.17
C ILE A 179 -18.21 4.52 -13.57
N ASN A 180 -17.14 3.77 -13.83
CA ASN A 180 -17.01 2.40 -13.37
C ASN A 180 -15.98 2.34 -12.24
N LYS A 181 -16.49 2.41 -11.01
CA LYS A 181 -15.65 2.41 -9.80
C LYS A 181 -15.13 1.01 -9.48
N ARG A 182 -13.82 0.90 -9.29
CA ARG A 182 -13.14 -0.40 -9.12
C ARG A 182 -11.71 -0.20 -8.64
N LEU A 183 -11.20 -1.21 -7.94
CA LEU A 183 -9.76 -1.31 -7.67
C LEU A 183 -9.05 -1.65 -8.99
N ALA A 184 -7.92 -1.01 -9.26
CA ALA A 184 -7.05 -1.35 -10.38
C ALA A 184 -5.62 -1.58 -9.88
N VAL A 185 -5.00 -2.66 -10.39
CA VAL A 185 -3.60 -2.99 -10.10
C VAL A 185 -2.82 -3.21 -11.38
N TYR A 186 -1.57 -2.77 -11.42
CA TYR A 186 -0.66 -2.94 -12.55
C TYR A 186 0.46 -3.89 -12.15
N ASN A 187 0.64 -4.99 -12.86
CA ASN A 187 1.66 -5.98 -12.53
C ASN A 187 3.03 -5.71 -13.18
N GLY A 188 3.16 -4.65 -13.98
CA GLY A 188 4.35 -4.36 -14.78
C GLY A 188 4.16 -4.54 -16.29
N SER A 189 3.02 -5.10 -16.71
CA SER A 189 2.67 -5.25 -18.13
C SER A 189 1.21 -4.90 -18.40
N LYS A 190 0.29 -5.35 -17.55
CA LYS A 190 -1.15 -5.17 -17.70
C LYS A 190 -1.80 -4.61 -16.45
N TRP A 191 -2.82 -3.79 -16.67
CA TRP A 191 -3.79 -3.41 -15.65
C TRP A 191 -4.86 -4.49 -15.52
N THR A 192 -5.23 -4.80 -14.29
CA THR A 192 -6.39 -5.63 -13.95
C THR A 192 -7.33 -4.87 -13.03
N TYR A 193 -8.61 -5.27 -13.04
CA TYR A 193 -9.70 -4.48 -12.51
C TYR A 193 -10.62 -5.35 -11.65
N TRP A 194 -10.87 -4.91 -10.42
CA TRP A 194 -11.63 -5.66 -9.43
C TRP A 194 -12.84 -4.84 -8.98
N VAL A 195 -14.02 -5.41 -9.21
CA VAL A 195 -15.27 -4.83 -8.73
C VAL A 195 -15.38 -5.02 -7.20
N PRO A 196 -15.95 -4.03 -6.48
CA PRO A 196 -16.29 -4.16 -5.07
C PRO A 196 -17.28 -5.29 -4.80
#